data_AF-A0A0G0VV95-F1
#
_entry.id   AF-A0A0G0VV95-F1
#
_cell.length_a   1.000
_cell.length_b   1.000
_cell.length_c   1.000
_cell.angle_alpha   90.00
_cell.angle_beta   90.00
_cell.angle_gamma   90.00
#
_symmetry.space_group_name_H-M   'P 1'
#
loop_
_entity.id
_entity.type
_entity.pdbx_description
1 polymer ?
#
loop_
_entity_poly.entity_id
_entity_poly.type
_entity_poly.pdbx_seq_one_letter_code
_entity_poly.pdbx_strand_id
1 'polypeptide(L)'
;MTRDLSSTIQRLLQAGRANIVFGILAAFLFLIIIIFVAKFIDVQDRNSGQITLTADQNKFKLNFNLTNQDLIKFSKVLNKLNLPQSVKDGIEFELDATSSAKLAFTTPIKTNFNILPEKITFQGQIDKSFVNDQAAESLKIPASTNLAVFGNNIAEFVMARLNLPDQLSTWFLKNLNFQNGQYFIVFGANSDFALVFKNPSTDIDGLKNIKDVKSNQFLYMEESIENIKLYLLKLPESLDEEDLTVAFFQEGDWTFFASSHEAAQELVKIQKSQRPSINFPLKNNSLISLILLYRNSDQNPIGENFPALIFAGHGGLTKTIDQIEEFEFILKKDKFSGLINLK
;
A
#
# COMPACT_ATOMS: atom_id res chain seq x y z
N MET A 1 -47.85 -50.59 47.23
CA MET A 1 -46.90 -50.00 46.26
C MET A 1 -47.48 -48.67 45.79
N THR A 2 -47.34 -47.62 46.60
CA THR A 2 -47.89 -46.28 46.33
C THR A 2 -46.73 -45.30 46.42
N ARG A 3 -46.02 -45.15 45.29
CA ARG A 3 -44.89 -44.24 45.16
C ARG A 3 -45.39 -42.80 45.08
N ASP A 4 -45.15 -42.06 46.16
CA ASP A 4 -44.68 -40.68 46.23
C ASP A 4 -44.91 -39.74 45.01
N LEU A 5 -46.17 -39.48 44.67
CA LEU A 5 -46.55 -38.48 43.66
C LEU A 5 -46.41 -37.04 44.18
N SER A 6 -46.51 -36.83 45.50
CA SER A 6 -46.56 -35.50 46.12
C SER A 6 -45.19 -34.80 46.15
N SER A 7 -44.12 -35.54 46.49
CA SER A 7 -42.76 -34.97 46.50
C SER A 7 -42.25 -34.65 45.10
N THR A 8 -42.66 -35.44 44.11
CA THR A 8 -42.28 -35.27 42.69
C THR A 8 -42.92 -34.02 42.08
N ILE A 9 -44.19 -33.74 42.38
CA ILE A 9 -44.90 -32.53 41.90
C ILE A 9 -44.37 -31.26 42.57
N GLN A 10 -44.04 -31.30 43.87
CA GLN A 10 -43.41 -30.16 44.56
C GLN A 10 -41.99 -29.87 44.04
N ARG A 11 -41.19 -30.90 43.73
CA ARG A 11 -39.89 -30.74 43.08
C ARG A 11 -39.99 -30.22 41.65
N LEU A 12 -41.00 -30.63 40.87
CA LEU A 12 -41.27 -30.11 39.53
C LEU A 12 -41.75 -28.65 39.55
N LEU A 13 -42.55 -28.24 40.55
CA LEU A 13 -42.97 -26.85 40.72
C LEU A 13 -41.83 -25.93 41.21
N GLN A 14 -40.95 -26.42 42.09
CA GLN A 14 -39.74 -25.68 42.48
C GLN A 14 -38.71 -25.60 41.34
N ALA A 15 -38.52 -26.67 40.58
CA ALA A 15 -37.66 -26.68 39.39
C ALA A 15 -38.23 -25.79 38.27
N GLY A 16 -39.55 -25.78 38.06
CA GLY A 16 -40.21 -24.90 37.11
C GLY A 16 -40.08 -23.42 37.48
N ARG A 17 -40.24 -23.08 38.77
CA ARG A 17 -40.02 -21.70 39.26
C ARG A 17 -38.54 -21.29 39.20
N ALA A 18 -37.61 -22.18 39.52
CA ALA A 18 -36.18 -21.93 39.37
C ALA A 18 -35.81 -21.70 37.89
N ASN A 19 -36.33 -22.52 36.97
CA ASN A 19 -36.08 -22.36 35.53
C ASN A 19 -36.68 -21.05 34.97
N ILE A 20 -37.84 -20.60 35.47
CA ILE A 20 -38.41 -19.30 35.10
C ILE A 20 -37.57 -18.14 35.64
N VAL A 21 -37.10 -18.23 36.90
CA VAL A 21 -36.24 -17.20 37.50
C VAL A 21 -34.87 -17.15 36.81
N PHE A 22 -34.26 -18.29 36.49
CA PHE A 22 -33.03 -18.36 35.70
C PHE A 22 -33.24 -17.87 34.26
N GLY A 23 -34.40 -18.15 33.65
CA GLY A 23 -34.75 -17.63 32.33
C GLY A 23 -34.90 -16.10 32.30
N ILE A 24 -35.54 -15.53 33.31
CA ILE A 24 -35.68 -14.07 33.46
C ILE A 24 -34.31 -13.42 33.75
N LEU A 25 -33.50 -14.03 34.62
CA LEU A 25 -32.16 -13.54 34.93
C LEU A 25 -31.23 -13.60 33.70
N ALA A 26 -31.31 -14.68 32.92
CA ALA A 26 -30.56 -14.84 31.68
C ALA A 26 -31.01 -13.84 30.62
N ALA A 27 -32.32 -13.61 30.47
CA ALA A 27 -32.85 -12.59 29.57
C ALA A 27 -32.41 -11.17 29.99
N PHE A 28 -32.38 -10.88 31.28
CA PHE A 28 -31.94 -9.60 31.82
C PHE A 28 -30.43 -9.38 31.62
N LEU A 29 -29.60 -10.40 31.89
CA LEU A 29 -28.16 -10.37 31.61
C LEU A 29 -27.87 -10.25 30.11
N PHE A 30 -28.63 -10.94 29.27
CA PHE A 30 -28.52 -10.84 27.82
C PHE A 30 -28.91 -9.44 27.32
N LEU A 31 -29.96 -8.84 27.89
CA LEU A 31 -30.36 -7.46 27.59
C LEU A 31 -29.28 -6.45 28.03
N ILE A 32 -28.66 -6.65 29.21
CA ILE A 32 -27.54 -5.82 29.67
C ILE A 32 -26.35 -5.96 28.73
N ILE A 33 -26.01 -7.18 28.29
CA ILE A 33 -24.93 -7.41 27.31
C ILE A 33 -25.27 -6.75 25.97
N ILE A 34 -26.50 -6.85 25.48
CA ILE A 34 -26.94 -6.17 24.25
C ILE A 34 -26.84 -4.66 24.41
N ILE A 35 -27.27 -4.09 25.53
CA ILE A 35 -27.18 -2.64 25.80
C ILE A 35 -25.70 -2.21 25.92
N PHE A 36 -24.86 -3.03 26.54
CA PHE A 36 -23.43 -2.77 26.69
C PHE A 36 -22.71 -2.86 25.33
N VAL A 37 -23.02 -3.87 24.51
CA VAL A 37 -22.52 -4.04 23.14
C VAL A 37 -23.03 -2.94 22.23
N ALA A 38 -24.32 -2.58 22.29
CA ALA A 38 -24.91 -1.48 21.52
C ALA A 38 -24.30 -0.12 21.92
N LYS A 39 -24.04 0.12 23.22
CA LYS A 39 -23.28 1.28 23.67
C LYS A 39 -21.81 1.22 23.27
N PHE A 40 -21.17 0.05 23.23
CA PHE A 40 -19.78 -0.07 22.79
C PHE A 40 -19.62 0.16 21.28
N ILE A 41 -20.60 -0.27 20.49
CA ILE A 41 -20.69 -0.02 19.04
C ILE A 41 -21.00 1.48 18.77
N ASP A 42 -21.97 2.07 19.48
CA ASP A 42 -22.32 3.50 19.34
C ASP A 42 -21.21 4.43 19.91
N VAL A 43 -20.38 3.94 20.84
CA VAL A 43 -19.16 4.63 21.32
C VAL A 43 -18.01 4.50 20.31
N GLN A 44 -17.86 3.38 19.59
CA GLN A 44 -16.86 3.28 18.52
C GLN A 44 -17.15 4.23 17.35
N ASP A 45 -18.42 4.45 17.02
CA ASP A 45 -18.82 5.36 15.94
C ASP A 45 -18.86 6.85 16.34
N ARG A 46 -18.91 7.18 17.64
CA ARG A 46 -18.94 8.58 18.12
C ARG A 46 -17.65 9.10 18.77
N ASN A 47 -16.73 8.23 19.18
CA ASN A 47 -15.46 8.63 19.81
C ASN A 47 -14.22 8.51 18.92
N SER A 48 -14.37 8.15 17.64
CA SER A 48 -13.23 8.15 16.72
C SER A 48 -13.05 9.53 16.10
N GLY A 49 -11.83 10.08 16.18
CA GLY A 49 -11.47 11.29 15.46
C GLY A 49 -11.69 11.11 13.96
N GLN A 50 -12.27 12.12 13.31
CA GLN A 50 -12.53 12.10 11.88
C GLN A 50 -11.54 13.02 11.15
N ILE A 51 -11.03 12.55 10.01
CA ILE A 51 -10.29 13.39 9.07
C ILE A 51 -11.18 13.62 7.85
N THR A 52 -11.34 14.88 7.45
CA THR A 52 -12.11 15.26 6.26
C THR A 52 -11.20 15.99 5.29
N LEU A 53 -11.11 15.49 4.06
CA LEU A 53 -10.50 16.21 2.95
C LEU A 53 -11.61 16.91 2.15
N THR A 54 -11.55 18.23 2.06
CA THR A 54 -12.45 19.05 1.26
C THR A 54 -11.70 19.77 0.15
N ALA A 55 -12.37 20.03 -0.96
CA ALA A 55 -11.84 20.82 -2.06
C ALA A 55 -12.58 22.15 -2.19
N ASP A 56 -11.84 23.22 -2.46
CA ASP A 56 -12.34 24.50 -2.94
C ASP A 56 -11.51 24.92 -4.15
N GLN A 57 -12.08 24.77 -5.35
CA GLN A 57 -11.38 24.94 -6.63
C GLN A 57 -10.13 24.05 -6.75
N ASN A 58 -8.93 24.64 -6.77
CA ASN A 58 -7.64 23.95 -6.83
C ASN A 58 -6.96 23.80 -5.46
N LYS A 59 -7.62 24.24 -4.39
CA LYS A 59 -7.12 24.15 -3.01
C LYS A 59 -7.80 23.01 -2.29
N PHE A 60 -6.99 22.21 -1.61
CA PHE A 60 -7.44 21.10 -0.80
C PHE A 60 -7.13 21.37 0.65
N LYS A 61 -8.10 21.08 1.52
CA LYS A 61 -7.97 21.26 2.95
C LYS A 61 -8.22 19.94 3.66
N LEU A 62 -7.22 19.49 4.40
CA LEU A 62 -7.30 18.36 5.31
C LEU A 62 -7.66 18.89 6.70
N ASN A 63 -8.85 18.57 7.19
CA ASN A 63 -9.37 18.99 8.50
C ASN A 63 -9.37 17.81 9.47
N PHE A 64 -8.92 18.06 10.70
CA PHE A 64 -8.85 17.08 11.78
C PHE A 64 -9.93 17.37 12.83
N ASN A 65 -11.04 16.66 12.76
CA ASN A 65 -12.12 16.71 13.75
C ASN A 65 -11.85 15.66 14.82
N LEU A 66 -10.92 15.96 15.73
CA LEU A 66 -10.45 15.04 16.77
C LEU A 66 -11.15 15.29 18.11
N THR A 67 -11.37 14.21 18.88
CA THR A 67 -11.79 14.33 20.27
C THR A 67 -10.66 14.91 21.13
N ASN A 68 -10.96 15.46 22.31
CA ASN A 68 -9.93 15.97 23.23
C ASN A 68 -8.88 14.91 23.61
N GLN A 69 -9.30 13.65 23.76
CA GLN A 69 -8.39 12.55 24.06
C GLN A 69 -7.48 12.23 22.86
N ASP A 70 -8.02 12.26 21.64
CA ASP A 70 -7.24 12.00 20.42
C ASP A 70 -6.33 13.17 20.05
N LEU A 71 -6.68 14.42 20.39
CA LEU A 71 -5.79 15.57 20.24
C LEU A 71 -4.47 15.41 21.00
N ILE A 72 -4.52 14.87 22.22
CA ILE A 72 -3.32 14.62 23.03
C ILE A 72 -2.46 13.54 22.37
N LYS A 73 -3.08 12.44 21.93
CA LYS A 73 -2.35 11.35 21.25
C LYS A 73 -1.79 11.81 19.91
N PHE A 74 -2.55 12.55 19.12
CA PHE A 74 -2.13 13.11 17.84
C PHE A 74 -0.97 14.09 18.02
N SER A 75 -0.98 14.92 19.06
CA SER A 75 0.15 15.81 19.37
C SER A 75 1.45 15.02 19.62
N LYS A 76 1.36 13.86 20.28
CA LYS A 76 2.51 12.96 20.48
C LYS A 76 2.99 12.34 19.18
N VAL A 77 2.06 11.89 18.32
CA VAL A 77 2.36 11.39 16.98
C VAL A 77 3.09 12.44 16.14
N LEU A 78 2.59 13.68 16.10
CA LEU A 78 3.22 14.77 15.35
C LEU A 78 4.65 15.05 15.84
N ASN A 79 4.86 15.07 17.16
CA ASN A 79 6.21 15.21 17.73
C ASN A 79 7.13 14.06 17.30
N LYS A 80 6.63 12.82 17.36
CA LYS A 80 7.38 11.63 16.95
C LYS A 80 7.76 11.68 15.46
N LEU A 81 6.85 12.15 14.62
CA LEU A 81 7.04 12.32 13.17
C LEU A 81 7.84 13.59 12.79
N ASN A 82 8.30 14.37 13.77
CA ASN A 82 8.94 15.68 13.57
C ASN A 82 8.08 16.66 12.76
N LEU A 83 6.75 16.61 12.91
CA LEU A 83 5.80 17.47 12.21
C LEU A 83 5.38 18.67 13.08
N PRO A 84 5.13 19.85 12.48
CA PRO A 84 4.63 21.02 13.20
C PRO A 84 3.30 20.75 13.90
N GLN A 85 3.13 21.31 15.10
CA GLN A 85 1.87 21.20 15.84
C GLN A 85 0.71 21.94 15.16
N SER A 86 0.99 22.89 14.26
CA SER A 86 -0.03 23.57 13.44
C SER A 86 -0.78 22.62 12.50
N VAL A 87 -0.26 21.41 12.23
CA VAL A 87 -0.97 20.37 11.46
C VAL A 87 -2.34 20.03 12.10
N LYS A 88 -2.48 20.20 13.42
CA LYS A 88 -3.74 19.96 14.14
C LYS A 88 -4.86 20.89 13.69
N ASP A 89 -4.52 22.09 13.21
CA ASP A 89 -5.47 23.10 12.75
C ASP A 89 -5.90 22.85 11.29
N GLY A 90 -5.30 21.84 10.65
CA GLY A 90 -5.52 21.46 9.27
C GLY A 90 -4.31 21.73 8.38
N ILE A 91 -4.28 21.10 7.22
CA ILE A 91 -3.26 21.30 6.19
C ILE A 91 -3.95 21.76 4.92
N GLU A 92 -3.43 22.82 4.31
CA GLU A 92 -3.85 23.30 3.00
C GLU A 92 -2.75 23.06 1.98
N PHE A 93 -3.13 22.58 0.80
CA PHE A 93 -2.21 22.33 -0.30
C PHE A 93 -2.91 22.51 -1.66
N GLU A 94 -2.10 22.73 -2.69
CA GLU A 94 -2.54 22.85 -4.08
C GLU A 94 -1.97 21.70 -4.90
N LEU A 95 -2.73 21.29 -5.92
CA LEU A 95 -2.32 20.30 -6.90
C LEU A 95 -2.32 20.91 -8.30
N ASP A 96 -1.59 20.30 -9.23
CA ASP A 96 -1.72 20.65 -10.65
C ASP A 96 -3.16 20.47 -11.13
N ALA A 97 -3.54 21.14 -12.22
CA ALA A 97 -4.93 21.16 -12.70
C ALA A 97 -5.52 19.77 -12.94
N THR A 98 -4.71 18.80 -13.40
CA THR A 98 -5.18 17.45 -13.72
C THR A 98 -5.39 16.63 -12.46
N SER A 99 -4.42 16.65 -11.53
CA SER A 99 -4.54 15.96 -10.24
C SER A 99 -5.62 16.59 -9.37
N SER A 100 -5.73 17.92 -9.39
CA SER A 100 -6.79 18.67 -8.71
C SER A 100 -8.17 18.26 -9.20
N ALA A 101 -8.40 18.20 -10.52
CA ALA A 101 -9.69 17.78 -11.05
C ALA A 101 -10.06 16.37 -10.57
N LYS A 102 -9.12 15.41 -10.65
CA LYS A 102 -9.33 14.03 -10.22
C LYS A 102 -9.66 13.93 -8.72
N LEU A 103 -8.93 14.63 -7.86
CA LEU A 103 -9.16 14.60 -6.42
C LEU A 103 -10.45 15.32 -6.03
N ALA A 104 -10.75 16.46 -6.64
CA ALA A 104 -11.99 17.20 -6.40
C ALA A 104 -13.24 16.33 -6.69
N PHE A 105 -13.20 15.47 -7.72
CA PHE A 105 -14.30 14.55 -8.04
C PHE A 105 -14.56 13.47 -6.97
N THR A 106 -13.60 13.18 -6.11
CA THR A 106 -13.73 12.19 -5.03
C THR A 106 -13.92 12.84 -3.66
N THR A 107 -13.79 14.17 -3.57
CA THR A 107 -14.10 14.93 -2.34
C THR A 107 -15.60 15.19 -2.18
N PRO A 108 -16.10 15.31 -0.92
CA PRO A 108 -15.36 15.22 0.33
C PRO A 108 -14.98 13.77 0.68
N ILE A 109 -13.73 13.56 1.09
CA ILE A 109 -13.29 12.25 1.60
C ILE A 109 -13.39 12.29 3.12
N LYS A 110 -14.13 11.33 3.70
CA LYS A 110 -14.26 11.19 5.15
C LYS A 110 -13.57 9.91 5.60
N THR A 111 -12.73 10.06 6.61
CA THR A 111 -11.94 8.96 7.17
C THR A 111 -12.15 8.90 8.67
N ASN A 112 -12.50 7.73 9.17
CA ASN A 112 -12.47 7.45 10.60
C ASN A 112 -11.04 7.06 10.96
N PHE A 113 -10.48 7.70 11.97
CA PHE A 113 -9.10 7.56 12.36
C PHE A 113 -9.00 7.14 13.83
N ASN A 114 -8.17 6.14 14.11
CA ASN A 114 -7.89 5.70 15.46
C ASN A 114 -6.40 5.85 15.73
N ILE A 115 -6.08 6.62 16.78
CA ILE A 115 -4.71 6.96 17.16
C ILE A 115 -4.37 6.22 18.45
N LEU A 116 -3.38 5.37 18.35
CA LEU A 116 -2.68 4.73 19.47
C LEU A 116 -1.24 5.27 19.51
N PRO A 117 -0.52 5.14 20.64
CA PRO A 117 0.81 5.75 20.81
C PRO A 117 1.83 5.47 19.70
N GLU A 118 1.79 4.27 19.11
CA GLU A 118 2.75 3.80 18.09
C GLU A 118 2.04 3.33 16.82
N LYS A 119 0.72 3.47 16.76
CA LYS A 119 -0.09 2.87 15.71
C LYS A 119 -1.24 3.77 15.35
N ILE A 120 -1.44 3.93 14.06
CA ILE A 120 -2.48 4.73 13.47
C ILE A 120 -3.22 3.85 12.49
N THR A 121 -4.52 3.69 12.66
CA THR A 121 -5.36 2.95 11.72
C THR A 121 -6.43 3.86 11.19
N PHE A 122 -6.72 3.75 9.91
CA PHE A 122 -7.73 4.57 9.28
C PHE A 122 -8.52 3.80 8.24
N GLN A 123 -9.79 4.16 8.11
CA GLN A 123 -10.68 3.59 7.12
C GLN A 123 -11.68 4.63 6.68
N GLY A 124 -12.06 4.58 5.41
CA GLY A 124 -13.00 5.53 4.86
C GLY A 124 -13.59 5.06 3.54
N GLN A 125 -14.43 5.93 3.00
CA GLN A 125 -15.09 5.73 1.73
C GLN A 125 -15.01 7.03 0.94
N ILE A 126 -14.91 6.91 -0.38
CA ILE A 126 -14.99 8.01 -1.34
C ILE A 126 -16.34 7.94 -2.05
N ASP A 127 -16.87 9.09 -2.47
CA ASP A 127 -18.22 9.17 -3.06
C ASP A 127 -18.30 8.54 -4.47
N LYS A 128 -17.17 8.47 -5.18
CA LYS A 128 -17.07 7.88 -6.52
C LYS A 128 -15.88 6.95 -6.62
N SER A 129 -16.15 5.71 -7.04
CA SER A 129 -15.12 4.71 -7.34
C SER A 129 -14.18 5.20 -8.43
N PHE A 130 -12.90 4.87 -8.31
CA PHE A 130 -12.00 4.88 -9.45
C PHE A 130 -12.45 3.76 -10.41
N VAL A 131 -12.51 4.06 -11.71
CA VAL A 131 -13.09 3.15 -12.74
C VAL A 131 -12.14 1.99 -13.08
N ASN A 132 -10.95 1.94 -12.48
CA ASN A 132 -9.84 1.10 -12.92
C ASN A 132 -9.47 -0.01 -11.91
N ASP A 133 -10.43 -0.59 -11.20
CA ASP A 133 -10.13 -1.76 -10.35
C ASP A 133 -9.62 -2.93 -11.18
N GLN A 134 -8.52 -3.54 -10.75
CA GLN A 134 -7.90 -4.69 -11.42
C GLN A 134 -7.61 -5.81 -10.43
N ALA A 135 -7.43 -7.03 -10.96
CA ALA A 135 -6.99 -8.15 -10.16
C ALA A 135 -5.51 -7.97 -9.78
N ALA A 136 -5.23 -8.03 -8.48
CA ALA A 136 -3.88 -8.01 -7.93
C ALA A 136 -3.48 -9.44 -7.57
N GLU A 137 -2.65 -10.07 -8.40
CA GLU A 137 -2.05 -11.37 -8.15
C GLU A 137 -0.81 -11.24 -7.24
N SER A 138 -0.76 -12.04 -6.19
CA SER A 138 0.40 -12.10 -5.28
C SER A 138 1.65 -12.59 -6.01
N LEU A 139 2.73 -11.80 -5.96
CA LEU A 139 4.05 -12.22 -6.43
C LEU A 139 5.08 -12.23 -5.28
N LYS A 140 6.14 -13.03 -5.46
CA LYS A 140 7.30 -13.01 -4.56
C LYS A 140 8.15 -11.80 -4.87
N ILE A 141 8.44 -11.01 -3.85
CA ILE A 141 9.33 -9.85 -3.92
C ILE A 141 10.45 -9.98 -2.86
N PRO A 142 11.58 -9.28 -3.00
CA PRO A 142 12.68 -9.34 -2.03
C PRO A 142 12.20 -9.05 -0.60
N ALA A 143 12.68 -9.81 0.39
CA ALA A 143 12.33 -9.55 1.79
C ALA A 143 12.86 -8.19 2.30
N SER A 144 13.88 -7.65 1.62
CA SER A 144 14.49 -6.33 1.81
C SER A 144 13.68 -5.17 1.19
N THR A 145 12.45 -5.43 0.75
CA THR A 145 11.58 -4.40 0.18
C THR A 145 11.28 -3.29 1.20
N ASN A 146 11.61 -2.04 0.84
CA ASN A 146 11.22 -0.85 1.59
C ASN A 146 9.92 -0.23 1.08
N LEU A 147 9.59 -0.39 -0.21
CA LEU A 147 8.33 0.08 -0.78
C LEU A 147 7.84 -0.92 -1.83
N ALA A 148 6.56 -1.28 -1.77
CA ALA A 148 5.86 -1.99 -2.83
C ALA A 148 4.52 -1.30 -3.11
N VAL A 149 4.24 -1.04 -4.37
CA VAL A 149 3.02 -0.39 -4.84
C VAL A 149 2.40 -1.24 -5.93
N PHE A 150 1.12 -1.55 -5.83
CA PHE A 150 0.32 -2.10 -6.92
C PHE A 150 -0.71 -1.07 -7.36
N GLY A 151 -0.89 -0.88 -8.66
CA GLY A 151 -1.92 0.00 -9.17
C GLY A 151 -1.81 0.23 -10.68
N ASN A 152 -2.62 1.17 -11.16
CA ASN A 152 -2.60 1.59 -12.56
C ASN A 152 -1.56 2.69 -12.80
N ASN A 153 -1.00 2.74 -14.01
CA ASN A 153 -0.14 3.82 -14.51
C ASN A 153 1.15 4.05 -13.69
N ILE A 154 1.60 3.06 -12.93
CA ILE A 154 2.87 3.11 -12.20
C ILE A 154 4.07 3.27 -13.14
N ALA A 155 3.97 2.72 -14.35
CA ALA A 155 4.96 2.86 -15.39
C ALA A 155 5.27 4.32 -15.74
N GLU A 156 4.25 5.19 -15.78
CA GLU A 156 4.45 6.61 -16.08
C GLU A 156 5.36 7.28 -15.06
N PHE A 157 5.19 6.93 -13.77
CA PHE A 157 6.09 7.38 -12.71
C PHE A 157 7.52 6.90 -12.94
N VAL A 158 7.73 5.61 -13.22
CA VAL A 158 9.07 5.04 -13.44
C VAL A 158 9.76 5.66 -14.65
N MET A 159 9.06 5.80 -15.77
CA MET A 159 9.59 6.40 -16.99
C MET A 159 9.99 7.87 -16.79
N ALA A 160 9.17 8.64 -16.07
CA ALA A 160 9.48 10.04 -15.74
C ALA A 160 10.72 10.19 -14.84
N ARG A 161 11.05 9.17 -14.05
CA ARG A 161 12.23 9.17 -13.17
C ARG A 161 13.53 8.81 -13.87
N LEU A 162 13.49 7.94 -14.87
CA LEU A 162 14.69 7.36 -15.48
C LEU A 162 15.17 8.08 -16.73
N ASN A 163 14.44 9.10 -17.20
CA ASN A 163 14.76 9.85 -18.43
C ASN A 163 15.11 8.90 -19.59
N LEU A 164 14.23 7.92 -19.84
CA LEU A 164 14.51 6.86 -20.81
C LEU A 164 14.59 7.41 -22.25
N PRO A 165 15.52 6.91 -23.09
CA PRO A 165 15.56 7.26 -24.50
C PRO A 165 14.22 6.97 -25.20
N ASP A 166 13.81 7.82 -26.15
CA ASP A 166 12.50 7.72 -26.83
C ASP A 166 12.18 6.33 -27.41
N GLN A 167 13.18 5.65 -27.97
CA GLN A 167 13.02 4.30 -28.50
C GLN A 167 12.68 3.28 -27.41
N LEU A 168 13.33 3.39 -26.24
CA LEU A 168 13.04 2.54 -25.10
C LEU A 168 11.70 2.90 -24.46
N SER A 169 11.39 4.18 -24.32
CA SER A 169 10.07 4.65 -23.86
C SER A 169 8.94 4.12 -24.74
N THR A 170 9.12 4.18 -26.07
CA THR A 170 8.14 3.66 -27.04
C THR A 170 8.00 2.15 -26.94
N TRP A 171 9.11 1.43 -26.82
CA TRP A 171 9.09 -0.02 -26.61
C TRP A 171 8.35 -0.36 -25.31
N PHE A 172 8.63 0.37 -24.23
CA PHE A 172 8.02 0.16 -22.92
C PHE A 172 6.49 0.34 -22.99
N LEU A 173 6.03 1.47 -23.54
CA LEU A 173 4.61 1.77 -23.72
C LEU A 173 3.87 0.75 -24.59
N LYS A 174 4.49 0.26 -25.67
CA LYS A 174 3.89 -0.76 -26.55
C LYS A 174 3.70 -2.10 -25.82
N ASN A 175 4.59 -2.41 -24.89
CA ASN A 175 4.63 -3.68 -24.18
C ASN A 175 3.89 -3.65 -22.83
N LEU A 176 3.51 -2.48 -22.33
CA LEU A 176 2.64 -2.37 -21.18
C LEU A 176 1.21 -2.76 -21.57
N ASN A 177 0.70 -3.80 -20.91
CA ASN A 177 -0.73 -4.09 -20.97
C ASN A 177 -1.47 -3.26 -19.92
N PHE A 178 -2.01 -2.11 -20.31
CA PHE A 178 -2.78 -1.21 -19.43
C PHE A 178 -4.07 -1.83 -18.87
N GLN A 179 -4.50 -2.99 -19.38
CA GLN A 179 -5.64 -3.74 -18.82
C GLN A 179 -5.27 -4.51 -17.54
N ASN A 180 -3.97 -4.67 -17.27
CA ASN A 180 -3.46 -5.34 -16.09
C ASN A 180 -2.74 -4.36 -15.16
N GLY A 181 -2.75 -4.69 -13.87
CA GLY A 181 -2.12 -3.87 -12.87
C GLY A 181 -0.60 -4.00 -12.92
N GLN A 182 0.06 -2.97 -12.44
CA GLN A 182 1.51 -2.88 -12.43
C GLN A 182 1.99 -2.88 -10.97
N TYR A 183 3.22 -3.34 -10.76
CA TYR A 183 3.87 -3.36 -9.46
C TYR A 183 5.15 -2.55 -9.53
N PHE A 184 5.35 -1.64 -8.59
CA PHE A 184 6.64 -0.98 -8.37
C PHE A 184 7.18 -1.38 -7.01
N ILE A 185 8.41 -1.87 -6.99
CA ILE A 185 9.06 -2.42 -5.80
C ILE A 185 10.40 -1.72 -5.65
N VAL A 186 10.71 -1.20 -4.47
CA VAL A 186 12.02 -0.65 -4.10
C VAL A 186 12.58 -1.47 -2.96
N PHE A 187 13.83 -1.93 -3.11
CA PHE A 187 14.44 -2.90 -2.21
C PHE A 187 15.96 -2.74 -2.13
N GLY A 188 16.54 -3.33 -1.09
CA GLY A 188 17.99 -3.36 -0.88
C GLY A 188 18.57 -2.03 -0.40
N ALA A 189 19.82 -2.08 0.06
CA ALA A 189 20.49 -0.92 0.67
C ALA A 189 20.73 0.24 -0.33
N ASN A 190 20.86 -0.07 -1.62
CA ASN A 190 21.08 0.94 -2.67
C ASN A 190 19.76 1.52 -3.22
N SER A 191 18.61 1.06 -2.72
CA SER A 191 17.28 1.41 -3.26
C SER A 191 17.11 1.04 -4.74
N ASP A 192 17.57 -0.16 -5.08
CA ASP A 192 17.23 -0.77 -6.37
C ASP A 192 15.71 -0.87 -6.51
N PHE A 193 15.21 -0.80 -7.74
CA PHE A 193 13.79 -0.89 -7.99
C PHE A 193 13.46 -1.84 -9.14
N ALA A 194 12.22 -2.31 -9.12
CA ALA A 194 11.64 -3.07 -10.21
C ALA A 194 10.23 -2.59 -10.54
N LEU A 195 9.93 -2.54 -11.83
CA LEU A 195 8.58 -2.46 -12.36
C LEU A 195 8.20 -3.82 -12.93
N VAL A 196 7.12 -4.39 -12.42
CA VAL A 196 6.63 -5.72 -12.81
C VAL A 196 5.24 -5.59 -13.37
N PHE A 197 4.97 -6.23 -14.51
CA PHE A 197 3.66 -6.21 -15.14
C PHE A 197 3.40 -7.52 -15.87
N LYS A 198 2.12 -7.87 -16.00
CA LYS A 198 1.69 -9.09 -16.68
C LYS A 198 1.46 -8.80 -18.15
N ASN A 199 2.33 -9.34 -19.00
CA ASN A 199 2.13 -9.36 -20.44
C ASN A 199 2.81 -10.61 -21.04
N PRO A 200 2.03 -11.65 -21.42
CA PRO A 200 2.59 -12.87 -22.01
C PRO A 200 3.08 -12.66 -23.46
N SER A 201 2.75 -11.53 -24.09
CA SER A 201 3.11 -11.21 -25.48
C SER A 201 4.09 -10.04 -25.58
N THR A 202 4.91 -9.81 -24.55
CA THR A 202 5.97 -8.80 -24.59
C THR A 202 6.95 -9.10 -25.74
N ASP A 203 7.15 -8.12 -26.60
CA ASP A 203 8.10 -8.09 -27.72
C ASP A 203 9.53 -7.87 -27.20
N ILE A 204 10.04 -8.82 -26.41
CA ILE A 204 11.38 -8.77 -25.81
C ILE A 204 12.49 -8.67 -26.85
N ASP A 205 12.36 -9.35 -27.99
CA ASP A 205 13.35 -9.26 -29.07
C ASP A 205 13.45 -7.85 -29.66
N GLY A 206 12.40 -7.04 -29.55
CA GLY A 206 12.41 -5.62 -29.90
C GLY A 206 13.49 -4.80 -29.18
N LEU A 207 13.94 -5.22 -27.98
CA LEU A 207 14.99 -4.55 -27.22
C LEU A 207 16.34 -4.53 -27.96
N LYS A 208 16.62 -5.54 -28.79
CA LYS A 208 17.85 -5.65 -29.60
C LYS A 208 18.02 -4.51 -30.58
N ASN A 209 16.91 -3.87 -30.96
CA ASN A 209 16.88 -2.83 -31.98
C ASN A 209 17.03 -1.42 -31.40
N ILE A 210 17.08 -1.29 -30.07
CA ILE A 210 17.24 0.00 -29.40
C ILE A 210 18.71 0.41 -29.48
N LYS A 211 18.95 1.62 -29.99
CA LYS A 211 20.27 2.19 -30.17
C LYS A 211 20.43 3.46 -29.36
N ASP A 212 21.67 3.74 -28.99
CA ASP A 212 22.05 5.06 -28.52
C ASP A 212 21.84 6.09 -29.62
N VAL A 213 21.14 7.18 -29.31
CA VAL A 213 20.89 8.28 -30.23
C VAL A 213 22.19 9.02 -30.57
N LYS A 214 23.14 9.12 -29.61
CA LYS A 214 24.40 9.87 -29.81
C LYS A 214 25.43 9.04 -30.57
N SER A 215 25.66 7.79 -30.18
CA SER A 215 26.71 6.94 -30.79
C SER A 215 26.22 5.99 -31.89
N ASN A 216 24.90 5.83 -32.06
CA ASN A 216 24.27 4.85 -32.97
C ASN A 216 24.72 3.40 -32.73
N GLN A 217 25.28 3.11 -31.54
CA GLN A 217 25.67 1.77 -31.11
C GLN A 217 24.49 1.09 -30.41
N PHE A 218 24.45 -0.25 -30.50
CA PHE A 218 23.52 -1.04 -29.72
C PHE A 218 23.95 -1.05 -28.26
N LEU A 219 23.00 -0.78 -27.36
CA LEU A 219 23.24 -0.70 -25.92
C LEU A 219 22.95 -2.04 -25.21
N TYR A 220 22.93 -3.14 -25.97
CA TYR A 220 22.24 -4.37 -25.62
C TYR A 220 23.20 -5.54 -25.38
N MET A 221 22.96 -6.30 -24.31
CA MET A 221 23.64 -7.57 -24.02
C MET A 221 22.63 -8.61 -23.50
N GLU A 222 22.83 -9.88 -23.84
CA GLU A 222 22.09 -11.01 -23.26
C GLU A 222 22.97 -11.78 -22.28
N GLU A 223 22.38 -12.19 -21.16
CA GLU A 223 22.99 -13.14 -20.21
C GLU A 223 21.95 -14.20 -19.82
N SER A 224 22.38 -15.37 -19.36
CA SER A 224 21.49 -16.39 -18.80
C SER A 224 21.88 -16.74 -17.37
N ILE A 225 20.92 -16.65 -16.45
CA ILE A 225 21.11 -16.96 -15.03
C ILE A 225 19.94 -17.85 -14.60
N GLU A 226 20.24 -19.01 -14.00
CA GLU A 226 19.22 -19.94 -13.50
C GLU A 226 18.16 -20.32 -14.57
N ASN A 227 18.60 -20.47 -15.82
CA ASN A 227 17.77 -20.71 -17.02
C ASN A 227 16.78 -19.58 -17.36
N ILE A 228 16.94 -18.39 -16.78
CA ILE A 228 16.24 -17.17 -17.17
C ILE A 228 17.20 -16.31 -18.00
N LYS A 229 16.73 -15.86 -19.16
CA LYS A 229 17.49 -14.92 -19.99
C LYS A 229 17.27 -13.49 -19.48
N LEU A 230 18.37 -12.81 -19.19
CA LEU A 230 18.42 -11.38 -18.87
C LEU A 230 18.77 -10.59 -20.12
N TYR A 231 18.09 -9.47 -20.29
CA TYR A 231 18.27 -8.53 -21.39
C TYR A 231 18.73 -7.21 -20.81
N LEU A 232 20.03 -6.93 -20.94
CA LEU A 232 20.70 -5.79 -20.33
C LEU A 232 20.75 -4.66 -21.34
N LEU A 233 20.28 -3.47 -20.93
CA LEU A 233 20.33 -2.25 -21.71
C LEU A 233 21.07 -1.17 -20.95
N LYS A 234 22.16 -0.70 -21.53
CA LYS A 234 22.86 0.49 -21.05
C LYS A 234 22.04 1.73 -21.40
N LEU A 235 21.88 2.67 -20.48
CA LEU A 235 21.22 3.96 -20.71
C LEU A 235 22.30 5.04 -20.83
N PRO A 236 22.30 5.85 -21.90
CA PRO A 236 23.28 6.91 -22.07
C PRO A 236 22.91 8.06 -21.12
N GLU A 237 23.82 8.40 -20.20
CA GLU A 237 23.71 9.51 -19.22
C GLU A 237 22.39 9.49 -18.41
N SER A 238 22.36 8.69 -17.34
CA SER A 238 21.39 8.91 -16.26
C SER A 238 21.85 10.07 -15.37
N LEU A 239 20.98 10.53 -14.45
CA LEU A 239 21.01 11.80 -13.69
C LEU A 239 22.38 12.29 -13.13
N ASP A 240 23.40 11.42 -13.03
CA ASP A 240 24.71 11.68 -12.42
C ASP A 240 25.92 11.40 -13.34
N GLU A 241 25.77 11.41 -14.67
CA GLU A 241 26.85 11.10 -15.65
C GLU A 241 27.39 9.66 -15.59
N GLU A 242 26.82 8.80 -14.74
CA GLU A 242 27.12 7.36 -14.70
C GLU A 242 26.20 6.57 -15.64
N ASP A 243 26.83 5.62 -16.33
CA ASP A 243 26.18 4.66 -17.21
C ASP A 243 25.29 3.70 -16.39
N LEU A 244 23.96 3.89 -16.43
CA LEU A 244 23.02 2.96 -15.81
C LEU A 244 22.77 1.77 -16.75
N THR A 245 22.85 0.54 -16.25
CA THR A 245 22.46 -0.66 -17.01
C THR A 245 21.20 -1.26 -16.44
N VAL A 246 20.06 -0.99 -17.10
CA VAL A 246 18.78 -1.59 -16.72
C VAL A 246 18.66 -3.00 -17.28
N ALA A 247 17.81 -3.82 -16.66
CA ALA A 247 17.67 -5.22 -17.03
C ALA A 247 16.19 -5.60 -17.20
N PHE A 248 15.90 -6.39 -18.24
CA PHE A 248 14.60 -7.00 -18.45
C PHE A 248 14.70 -8.52 -18.37
N PHE A 249 13.66 -9.18 -17.86
CA PHE A 249 13.49 -10.62 -17.97
C PHE A 249 12.03 -11.02 -17.85
N GLN A 250 11.72 -12.27 -18.20
CA GLN A 250 10.39 -12.85 -18.07
C GLN A 250 10.42 -14.11 -17.23
N GLU A 251 9.39 -14.31 -16.41
CA GLU A 251 9.12 -15.56 -15.69
C GLU A 251 7.61 -15.82 -15.76
N GLY A 252 7.22 -16.85 -16.51
CA GLY A 252 5.81 -17.08 -16.84
C GLY A 252 5.22 -15.91 -17.63
N ASP A 253 4.05 -15.42 -17.22
CA ASP A 253 3.37 -14.28 -17.86
C ASP A 253 3.89 -12.91 -17.38
N TRP A 254 4.85 -12.88 -16.45
CA TRP A 254 5.36 -11.67 -15.83
C TRP A 254 6.59 -11.16 -16.56
N THR A 255 6.60 -9.87 -16.85
CA THR A 255 7.77 -9.14 -17.32
C THR A 255 8.29 -8.28 -16.18
N PHE A 256 9.59 -8.38 -15.93
CA PHE A 256 10.30 -7.62 -14.92
C PHE A 256 11.22 -6.62 -15.62
N PHE A 257 11.15 -5.37 -15.19
CA PHE A 257 12.10 -4.31 -15.50
C PHE A 257 12.81 -3.93 -14.21
N ALA A 258 14.13 -4.11 -14.14
CA ALA A 258 14.94 -3.84 -12.96
C ALA A 258 15.93 -2.69 -13.21
N SER A 259 16.21 -1.92 -12.16
CA SER A 259 17.11 -0.76 -12.17
C SER A 259 18.54 -1.08 -12.56
N SER A 260 19.01 -2.29 -12.24
CA SER A 260 20.40 -2.73 -12.40
C SER A 260 20.48 -4.20 -12.79
N HIS A 261 21.66 -4.63 -13.23
CA HIS A 261 21.95 -6.05 -13.43
C HIS A 261 21.80 -6.83 -12.12
N GLU A 262 22.40 -6.33 -11.04
CA GLU A 262 22.37 -6.92 -9.70
C GLU A 262 20.94 -7.08 -9.18
N ALA A 263 20.10 -6.06 -9.37
CA ALA A 263 18.68 -6.11 -9.04
C ALA A 263 17.95 -7.23 -9.79
N ALA A 264 18.20 -7.38 -11.10
CA ALA A 264 17.61 -8.48 -11.87
C ALA A 264 18.10 -9.85 -11.39
N GLN A 265 19.39 -10.01 -11.07
CA GLN A 265 19.91 -11.26 -10.53
C GLN A 265 19.25 -11.62 -9.19
N GLU A 266 19.05 -10.64 -8.31
CA GLU A 266 18.36 -10.84 -7.04
C GLU A 266 16.91 -11.28 -7.28
N LEU A 267 16.18 -10.59 -8.15
CA LEU A 267 14.78 -10.93 -8.47
C LEU A 267 14.64 -12.33 -9.08
N VAL A 268 15.55 -12.73 -9.97
CA VAL A 268 15.61 -14.10 -10.50
C VAL A 268 15.77 -15.12 -9.37
N LYS A 269 16.74 -14.91 -8.46
CA LYS A 269 16.97 -15.79 -7.29
C LYS A 269 15.75 -15.84 -6.36
N ILE A 270 15.03 -14.73 -6.21
CA ILE A 270 13.77 -14.64 -5.46
C ILE A 270 12.68 -15.50 -6.11
N GLN A 271 12.48 -15.39 -7.44
CA GLN A 271 11.49 -16.20 -8.14
C GLN A 271 11.82 -17.70 -8.04
N LYS A 272 13.10 -18.07 -8.09
CA LYS A 272 13.58 -19.45 -7.89
C LYS A 272 13.63 -19.88 -6.41
N SER A 273 13.15 -19.06 -5.48
CA SER A 273 13.12 -19.34 -4.04
C SER A 273 14.49 -19.62 -3.40
N GLN A 274 15.55 -19.03 -3.96
CA GLN A 274 16.93 -19.14 -3.49
C GLN A 274 17.32 -18.00 -2.53
N ARG A 275 16.49 -16.97 -2.42
CA ARG A 275 16.69 -15.81 -1.53
C ARG A 275 15.43 -15.57 -0.69
N PRO A 276 15.55 -14.95 0.51
CA PRO A 276 14.40 -14.61 1.33
C PRO A 276 13.44 -13.66 0.61
N SER A 277 12.16 -14.02 0.58
CA SER A 277 11.12 -13.26 -0.14
C SER A 277 9.89 -13.05 0.73
N ILE A 278 9.11 -12.02 0.42
CA ILE A 278 7.75 -11.82 0.91
C ILE A 278 6.76 -11.88 -0.25
N ASN A 279 5.48 -12.11 0.05
CA ASN A 279 4.42 -12.06 -0.94
C ASN A 279 3.79 -10.66 -0.97
N PHE A 280 3.64 -10.09 -2.17
CA PHE A 280 2.95 -8.82 -2.37
C PHE A 280 1.99 -8.87 -3.57
N PRO A 281 0.72 -8.49 -3.39
CA PRO A 281 0.04 -8.40 -2.09
C PRO A 281 0.11 -9.73 -1.31
N LEU A 282 -0.14 -9.70 0.00
CA LEU A 282 -0.08 -10.90 0.87
C LEU A 282 -0.92 -12.08 0.35
N LYS A 283 -2.00 -11.77 -0.38
CA LYS A 283 -2.89 -12.72 -1.05
C LYS A 283 -3.44 -12.08 -2.32
N ASN A 284 -3.90 -12.93 -3.24
CA ASN A 284 -4.60 -12.47 -4.44
C ASN A 284 -5.84 -11.65 -4.07
N ASN A 285 -6.08 -10.57 -4.80
CA ASN A 285 -7.28 -9.75 -4.67
C ASN A 285 -7.94 -9.59 -6.05
N SER A 286 -9.26 -9.74 -6.12
CA SER A 286 -9.99 -9.74 -7.39
C SER A 286 -10.24 -8.35 -7.98
N LEU A 287 -10.42 -7.33 -7.14
CA LEU A 287 -10.69 -5.95 -7.54
C LEU A 287 -10.01 -5.01 -6.55
N ILE A 288 -8.94 -4.37 -6.99
CA ILE A 288 -8.16 -3.39 -6.22
C ILE A 288 -7.72 -2.27 -7.16
N SER A 289 -7.80 -1.03 -6.68
CA SER A 289 -7.29 0.15 -7.39
C SER A 289 -5.84 0.47 -7.02
N LEU A 290 -5.48 0.35 -5.73
CA LEU A 290 -4.15 0.65 -5.22
C LEU A 290 -3.84 -0.18 -3.97
N ILE A 291 -2.63 -0.71 -3.89
CA ILE A 291 -2.02 -1.25 -2.65
C ILE A 291 -0.68 -0.58 -2.49
N LEU A 292 -0.37 -0.15 -1.29
CA LEU A 292 0.94 0.38 -0.93
C LEU A 292 1.38 -0.29 0.36
N LEU A 293 2.61 -0.77 0.36
CA LEU A 293 3.34 -1.27 1.52
C LEU A 293 4.66 -0.52 1.59
N TYR A 294 4.94 0.09 2.72
CA TYR A 294 6.22 0.70 3.04
C TYR A 294 6.75 0.07 4.33
N ARG A 295 8.05 -0.21 4.38
CA ARG A 295 8.72 -0.88 5.50
C ARG A 295 10.10 -0.27 5.74
N ASN A 296 10.39 -0.01 7.00
CA ASN A 296 11.66 0.51 7.49
C ASN A 296 11.92 -0.09 8.86
N SER A 297 12.58 -1.24 8.86
CA SER A 297 12.94 -1.95 10.09
C SER A 297 14.45 -1.94 10.28
N ASP A 298 14.90 -2.25 11.50
CA ASP A 298 16.34 -2.33 11.78
C ASP A 298 17.06 -3.39 10.92
N GLN A 299 16.33 -4.42 10.47
CA GLN A 299 16.86 -5.47 9.61
C GLN A 299 16.94 -5.05 8.14
N ASN A 300 16.01 -4.21 7.69
CA ASN A 300 15.95 -3.70 6.32
C ASN A 300 15.66 -2.19 6.39
N PRO A 301 16.67 -1.37 6.76
CA PRO A 301 16.51 0.07 6.79
C PRO A 301 16.25 0.59 5.38
N ILE A 302 15.73 1.81 5.30
CA ILE A 302 15.58 2.50 4.02
C ILE A 302 16.96 2.64 3.37
N GLY A 303 17.08 2.30 2.09
CA GLY A 303 18.31 2.52 1.34
C GLY A 303 18.65 4.01 1.13
N GLU A 304 19.92 4.31 0.90
CA GLU A 304 20.43 5.69 0.86
C GLU A 304 19.77 6.55 -0.22
N ASN A 305 19.51 5.96 -1.40
CA ASN A 305 18.93 6.66 -2.55
C ASN A 305 17.40 6.73 -2.56
N PHE A 306 16.73 6.08 -1.60
CA PHE A 306 15.27 5.99 -1.56
C PHE A 306 14.59 7.36 -1.57
N PRO A 307 15.03 8.35 -0.76
CA PRO A 307 14.34 9.64 -0.75
C PRO A 307 14.50 10.42 -2.06
N ALA A 308 15.65 10.30 -2.72
CA ALA A 308 15.88 10.91 -4.02
C ALA A 308 14.95 10.30 -5.07
N LEU A 309 14.87 8.96 -5.10
CA LEU A 309 14.02 8.19 -6.01
C LEU A 309 12.52 8.53 -5.83
N ILE A 310 12.02 8.52 -4.60
CA ILE A 310 10.59 8.70 -4.33
C ILE A 310 10.17 10.17 -4.31
N PHE A 311 10.96 11.05 -3.68
CA PHE A 311 10.57 12.45 -3.42
C PHE A 311 11.28 13.49 -4.29
N ALA A 312 12.02 13.09 -5.33
CA ALA A 312 12.76 14.06 -6.17
C ALA A 312 13.68 14.97 -5.35
N GLY A 313 14.38 14.43 -4.35
CA GLY A 313 15.33 15.21 -3.54
C GLY A 313 14.69 16.20 -2.56
N HIS A 314 13.38 16.15 -2.30
CA HIS A 314 12.73 16.98 -1.28
C HIS A 314 13.08 16.48 0.13
N GLY A 315 14.26 16.87 0.61
CA GLY A 315 14.88 16.35 1.84
C GLY A 315 14.08 16.55 3.13
N GLY A 316 13.06 17.41 3.16
CA GLY A 316 12.24 17.69 4.34
C GLY A 316 11.44 16.49 4.86
N LEU A 317 11.11 15.52 4.00
CA LEU A 317 10.26 14.36 4.36
C LEU A 317 11.05 13.15 4.88
N THR A 318 12.36 13.12 4.68
CA THR A 318 13.25 12.00 5.10
C THR A 318 13.10 11.68 6.58
N LYS A 319 13.25 12.71 7.42
CA LYS A 319 13.12 12.59 8.88
C LYS A 319 11.75 12.12 9.34
N THR A 320 10.68 12.43 8.61
CA THR A 320 9.33 11.96 8.95
C THR A 320 9.20 10.47 8.64
N ILE A 321 9.72 10.05 7.48
CA ILE A 321 9.61 8.68 6.99
C ILE A 321 10.51 7.72 7.77
N ASP A 322 11.66 8.21 8.26
CA ASP A 322 12.54 7.45 9.14
C ASP A 322 11.87 7.01 10.45
N GLN A 323 10.84 7.75 10.89
CA GLN A 323 10.09 7.48 12.13
C GLN A 323 8.90 6.54 11.90
N ILE A 324 8.61 6.19 10.64
CA ILE A 324 7.59 5.21 10.27
C ILE A 324 8.30 3.87 10.12
N GLU A 325 7.87 2.87 10.89
CA GLU A 325 8.34 1.49 10.77
C GLU A 325 7.65 0.78 9.62
N GLU A 326 6.34 0.96 9.50
CA GLU A 326 5.53 0.33 8.47
C GLU A 326 4.35 1.22 8.10
N PHE A 327 4.02 1.27 6.82
CA PHE A 327 2.82 1.90 6.31
C PHE A 327 2.14 0.99 5.29
N GLU A 328 0.87 0.69 5.52
CA GLU A 328 0.03 -0.04 4.58
C GLU A 328 -1.16 0.82 4.17
N PHE A 329 -1.49 0.78 2.89
CA PHE A 329 -2.68 1.39 2.35
C PHE A 329 -3.29 0.50 1.28
N ILE A 330 -4.60 0.33 1.34
CA ILE A 330 -5.38 -0.42 0.36
C ILE A 330 -6.57 0.43 -0.04
N LEU A 331 -6.75 0.61 -1.35
CA LEU A 331 -7.93 1.20 -1.96
C LEU A 331 -8.59 0.16 -2.86
N LYS A 332 -9.81 -0.19 -2.47
CA LYS A 332 -10.67 -1.16 -3.14
C LYS A 332 -11.94 -0.45 -3.57
N LYS A 333 -12.09 -0.18 -4.87
CA LYS A 333 -13.24 0.52 -5.41
C LYS A 333 -13.41 1.91 -4.77
N ASP A 334 -14.44 2.06 -3.95
CA ASP A 334 -14.80 3.26 -3.22
C ASP A 334 -14.38 3.21 -1.74
N LYS A 335 -13.79 2.12 -1.27
CA LYS A 335 -13.38 1.95 0.13
C LYS A 335 -11.88 1.92 0.25
N PHE A 336 -11.35 2.56 1.30
CA PHE A 336 -9.94 2.48 1.61
C PHE A 336 -9.70 2.21 3.09
N SER A 337 -8.55 1.64 3.37
CA SER A 337 -8.06 1.39 4.71
C SER A 337 -6.55 1.50 4.72
N GLY A 338 -6.00 1.90 5.85
CA GLY A 338 -4.56 1.90 6.03
C GLY A 338 -4.14 1.84 7.49
N LEU A 339 -2.84 1.63 7.64
CA LEU A 339 -2.16 1.40 8.89
C LEU A 339 -0.81 2.11 8.83
N ILE A 340 -0.45 2.87 9.86
CA ILE A 340 0.90 3.41 10.06
C ILE A 340 1.39 2.92 11.43
N ASN A 341 2.50 2.20 11.45
CA ASN A 341 3.24 1.85 12.66
C ASN A 341 4.47 2.78 12.78
N LEU A 342 4.71 3.31 13.98
CA LEU A 342 5.76 4.30 14.27
C LEU A 342 6.84 3.67 15.18
N LYS A 343 8.12 3.91 14.87
CA LYS A 343 9.28 3.31 15.56
C LYS A 343 9.42 3.58 17.05
#